data_AF-A0A7S2SSA0-F1
#
_entry.id   AF-A0A7S2SSA0-F1
#
_cell.length_a   1.000
_cell.length_b   1.000
_cell.length_c   1.000
_cell.angle_alpha   90.00
_cell.angle_beta   90.00
_cell.angle_gamma   90.00
#
_symmetry.space_group_name_H-M   'P 1'
#
loop_
_entity.id
_entity.type
_entity.pdbx_description
1 polymer ?
#
loop_
_entity_poly.entity_id
_entity_poly.type
_entity_poly.pdbx_seq_one_letter_code
_entity_poly.pdbx_strand_id
1 'polypeptide(L)'
;VGDYEGEIIGHNDLECRYQPKHEGYTSASDWRRWREGRGITATGDYVFHAGGDQYVDGEDWGFSNWCRFINHEKEEDFACNLRAKTLESNMYGHPRVWFVTTRPVRRGEELLFDYGESFW
;
A
#
# COMPACT_ATOMS: atom_id res chain seq x y z
N VAL A 1 0.91 6.59 -14.42
CA VAL A 1 1.72 5.34 -14.46
C VAL A 1 0.83 4.15 -14.16
N GLY A 2 0.18 4.16 -13.01
CA GLY A 2 -0.87 3.21 -12.67
C GLY A 2 -1.56 3.63 -11.38
N ASP A 3 -2.72 3.03 -11.13
CA ASP A 3 -3.39 3.06 -9.84
C ASP A 3 -2.80 1.98 -8.93
N TYR A 4 -2.55 2.30 -7.67
CA TYR A 4 -2.16 1.32 -6.66
C TYR A 4 -3.44 0.66 -6.14
N GLU A 5 -3.64 -0.60 -6.50
CA GLU A 5 -4.84 -1.36 -6.16
C GLU A 5 -4.56 -2.33 -5.01
N GLY A 6 -5.60 -2.58 -4.22
CA GLY A 6 -5.55 -3.43 -3.06
C GLY A 6 -6.90 -3.48 -2.34
N GLU A 7 -6.94 -4.17 -1.22
CA GLU A 7 -8.10 -4.17 -0.35
C GLU A 7 -8.28 -2.78 0.28
N ILE A 8 -9.50 -2.25 0.25
CA ILE A 8 -9.83 -1.01 0.94
C ILE A 8 -10.10 -1.35 2.40
N ILE A 9 -9.32 -0.77 3.32
CA ILE A 9 -9.42 -1.04 4.75
C ILE A 9 -9.52 0.26 5.55
N GLY A 10 -10.20 0.19 6.70
CA GLY A 10 -10.28 1.30 7.65
C GLY A 10 -9.16 1.27 8.69
N HIS A 11 -9.06 2.31 9.50
CA HIS A 11 -8.10 2.37 10.62
C HIS A 11 -8.23 1.17 11.59
N ASN A 12 -9.45 0.77 11.95
CA ASN A 12 -9.68 -0.37 12.85
C ASN A 12 -9.21 -1.70 12.24
N ASP A 13 -9.38 -1.88 10.92
CA ASP A 13 -8.85 -3.04 10.21
C ASP A 13 -7.32 -3.04 10.25
N LEU A 14 -6.70 -1.89 9.95
CA LEU A 14 -5.26 -1.73 10.00
C LEU A 14 -4.70 -2.09 11.38
N GLU A 15 -5.28 -1.55 12.44
CA GLU A 15 -4.86 -1.83 13.81
C GLU A 15 -5.02 -3.31 14.15
N CYS A 16 -6.19 -3.88 13.88
CA CYS A 16 -6.48 -5.28 14.17
C CYS A 16 -5.53 -6.24 13.43
N ARG A 17 -5.20 -5.94 12.17
CA ARG A 17 -4.39 -6.83 11.31
C ARG A 17 -2.89 -6.74 11.62
N TYR A 18 -2.38 -5.52 11.82
CA TYR A 18 -0.94 -5.24 11.75
C TYR A 18 -0.33 -4.70 13.06
N GLN A 19 -1.11 -4.20 14.03
CA GLN A 19 -0.53 -3.67 15.27
C GLN A 19 -0.23 -4.78 16.29
N PRO A 20 0.96 -4.81 16.92
CA PRO A 20 1.32 -5.82 17.92
C PRO A 20 0.37 -5.89 19.12
N LYS A 21 -0.24 -4.76 19.51
CA LYS A 21 -1.20 -4.72 20.63
C LYS A 21 -2.45 -5.60 20.41
N HIS A 22 -2.75 -5.95 19.16
CA HIS A 22 -3.87 -6.82 18.79
C HIS A 22 -3.44 -8.26 18.47
N GLU A 23 -2.16 -8.57 18.62
CA GLU A 23 -1.66 -9.92 18.51
C GLU A 23 -2.33 -10.83 19.56
N GLY A 24 -2.85 -11.98 19.11
CA GLY A 24 -3.59 -12.92 19.96
C GLY A 24 -5.09 -12.62 20.09
N TYR A 25 -5.61 -11.51 19.54
CA TYR A 25 -7.05 -11.31 19.39
C TYR A 25 -7.58 -12.32 18.37
N THR A 26 -8.75 -12.92 18.63
CA THR A 26 -9.32 -13.96 17.76
C THR A 26 -9.51 -13.46 16.32
N SER A 27 -10.01 -12.24 16.14
CA SER A 27 -10.21 -11.64 14.81
C SER A 27 -8.91 -11.47 14.02
N ALA A 28 -7.84 -11.01 14.67
CA ALA A 28 -6.53 -10.85 14.05
C ALA A 28 -5.92 -12.22 13.70
N SER A 29 -6.05 -13.18 14.62
CA SER A 29 -5.52 -14.54 14.46
C SER A 29 -6.22 -15.32 13.36
N ASP A 30 -7.55 -15.22 13.28
CA ASP A 30 -8.36 -15.85 12.24
C ASP A 30 -8.04 -15.25 10.85
N TRP A 31 -7.89 -13.93 10.76
CA TRP A 31 -7.49 -13.26 9.52
C TRP A 31 -6.09 -13.67 9.06
N ARG A 32 -5.10 -13.71 9.96
CA ARG A 32 -3.73 -14.18 9.63
C ARG A 32 -3.73 -15.64 9.18
N ARG A 33 -4.47 -16.51 9.87
CA ARG A 33 -4.59 -17.93 9.50
C ARG A 33 -5.26 -18.11 8.13
N TRP A 34 -6.26 -17.29 7.83
CA TRP A 34 -6.92 -17.27 6.53
C TRP A 34 -5.97 -16.83 5.40
N ARG A 35 -5.12 -15.81 5.65
CA ARG A 35 -4.06 -15.35 4.74
C ARG A 35 -3.03 -16.45 4.48
N GLU A 36 -2.51 -17.04 5.56
CA GLU A 36 -1.48 -18.10 5.51
C GLU A 36 -1.98 -19.31 4.71
N GLY A 37 -3.23 -19.74 4.93
CA GLY A 37 -3.85 -20.83 4.18
C GLY A 37 -3.97 -20.59 2.67
N ARG A 38 -3.78 -19.35 2.21
CA ARG A 38 -3.80 -18.94 0.80
C ARG A 38 -2.42 -18.55 0.27
N GLY A 39 -1.37 -18.65 1.10
CA GLY A 39 -0.02 -18.20 0.74
C GLY A 39 0.07 -16.69 0.52
N ILE A 40 -0.77 -15.90 1.21
CA ILE A 40 -0.74 -14.44 1.16
C ILE A 40 0.03 -13.93 2.38
N THR A 41 0.91 -12.96 2.17
CA THR A 41 1.68 -12.29 3.22
C THR A 41 0.81 -11.37 4.08
N ALA A 42 1.33 -11.01 5.24
CA ALA A 42 0.66 -10.14 6.21
C ALA A 42 1.71 -9.29 6.96
N THR A 43 2.61 -8.65 6.22
CA THR A 43 3.68 -7.83 6.79
C THR A 43 3.17 -6.42 7.11
N GLY A 44 2.23 -5.91 6.31
CA GLY A 44 1.73 -4.54 6.39
C GLY A 44 2.56 -3.55 5.57
N ASP A 45 3.64 -4.01 4.94
CA ASP A 45 4.56 -3.17 4.16
C ASP A 45 3.95 -2.67 2.84
N TYR A 46 2.81 -3.24 2.44
CA TYR A 46 2.09 -2.87 1.22
C TYR A 46 0.87 -1.98 1.50
N VAL A 47 0.74 -1.45 2.72
CA VAL A 47 -0.37 -0.56 3.08
C VAL A 47 -0.04 0.88 2.69
N PHE A 48 -0.95 1.50 1.93
CA PHE A 48 -0.89 2.90 1.55
C PHE A 48 -1.96 3.72 2.27
N HIS A 49 -1.61 4.82 2.91
CA HIS A 49 -2.59 5.77 3.47
C HIS A 49 -3.15 6.66 2.36
N ALA A 50 -4.46 6.60 2.12
CA ALA A 50 -5.11 7.38 1.06
C ALA A 50 -5.71 8.71 1.54
N GLY A 51 -5.79 8.93 2.86
CA GLY A 51 -6.39 10.10 3.50
C GLY A 51 -7.43 9.68 4.54
N GLY A 52 -7.70 10.56 5.51
CA GLY A 52 -8.61 10.27 6.63
C GLY A 52 -8.27 8.95 7.33
N ASP A 53 -9.29 8.09 7.52
CA ASP A 53 -9.15 6.75 8.09
C ASP A 53 -9.12 5.64 7.02
N GLN A 54 -8.84 5.97 5.76
CA GLN A 54 -8.87 5.03 4.63
C GLN A 54 -7.47 4.66 4.13
N TYR A 55 -7.29 3.35 3.90
CA TYR A 55 -6.04 2.77 3.44
C TYR A 55 -6.29 1.80 2.28
N VAL A 56 -5.27 1.61 1.44
CA VAL A 56 -5.23 0.62 0.37
C VAL A 56 -4.15 -0.41 0.71
N ASP A 57 -4.56 -1.65 0.94
CA ASP A 57 -3.70 -2.76 1.34
C ASP A 57 -3.32 -3.63 0.13
N GLY A 58 -2.06 -3.54 -0.28
CA GLY A 58 -1.51 -4.21 -1.45
C GLY A 58 -1.02 -5.66 -1.23
N GLU A 59 -1.24 -6.24 -0.06
CA GLU A 59 -0.71 -7.57 0.31
C GLU A 59 -1.27 -8.71 -0.55
N ASP A 60 -2.58 -8.69 -0.81
CA ASP A 60 -3.27 -9.74 -1.54
C ASP A 60 -3.06 -9.61 -3.05
N TRP A 61 -2.34 -10.55 -3.64
CA TRP A 61 -2.14 -10.59 -5.09
C TRP A 61 -3.47 -10.74 -5.86
N GLY A 62 -4.56 -11.21 -5.23
CA GLY A 62 -5.89 -11.28 -5.83
C GLY A 62 -6.63 -9.94 -5.89
N PHE A 63 -6.22 -8.95 -5.11
CA PHE A 63 -6.81 -7.60 -5.07
C PHE A 63 -5.84 -6.51 -5.54
N SER A 64 -4.58 -6.86 -5.78
CA SER A 64 -3.53 -5.91 -6.14
C SER A 64 -3.04 -6.09 -7.56
N ASN A 65 -2.33 -5.05 -8.03
CA ASN A 65 -1.70 -5.06 -9.33
C ASN A 65 -0.19 -4.87 -9.22
N TRP A 66 0.48 -4.73 -10.37
CA TRP A 66 1.94 -4.64 -10.45
C TRP A 66 2.54 -3.42 -9.71
N CYS A 67 1.74 -2.38 -9.40
CA CYS A 67 2.24 -1.20 -8.69
C CYS A 67 2.74 -1.52 -7.27
N ARG A 68 2.35 -2.66 -6.68
CA ARG A 68 2.90 -3.14 -5.40
C ARG A 68 4.41 -3.41 -5.42
N PHE A 69 4.99 -3.56 -6.62
CA PHE A 69 6.42 -3.86 -6.79
C PHE A 69 7.25 -2.61 -7.08
N ILE A 70 6.66 -1.41 -7.09
CA ILE A 70 7.40 -0.16 -7.23
C ILE A 70 8.13 0.07 -5.91
N ASN A 71 9.46 0.12 -5.95
CA ASN A 71 10.28 0.14 -4.74
C ASN A 71 10.45 1.55 -4.15
N HIS A 72 10.88 1.54 -2.89
CA HIS A 72 11.25 2.73 -2.12
C HIS A 72 12.56 3.34 -2.64
N GLU A 73 12.59 4.66 -2.70
CA GLU A 73 13.80 5.47 -2.81
C GLU A 73 13.56 6.83 -2.14
N LYS A 74 14.57 7.42 -1.51
CA LYS A 74 14.38 8.74 -0.89
C LYS A 74 14.35 9.84 -1.94
N GLU A 75 13.48 10.84 -1.77
CA GLU A 75 13.42 11.97 -2.70
C GLU A 75 14.77 12.73 -2.81
N GLU A 76 15.54 12.73 -1.73
CA GLU A 76 16.87 13.37 -1.62
C GLU A 76 17.94 12.71 -2.50
N ASP A 77 17.79 11.42 -2.84
CA ASP A 77 18.77 10.67 -3.62
C ASP A 77 18.58 10.85 -5.14
N PHE A 78 17.65 11.72 -5.56
CA PHE A 78 17.32 12.08 -6.96
C PHE A 78 16.97 10.90 -7.89
N ALA A 79 16.89 9.68 -7.38
CA ALA A 79 16.54 8.48 -8.13
C ALA A 79 15.02 8.30 -8.28
N CYS A 80 14.21 8.92 -7.41
CA CYS A 80 12.75 8.97 -7.54
C CYS A 80 12.31 9.53 -8.89
N ASN A 81 11.58 8.71 -9.65
CA ASN A 81 10.97 9.10 -10.92
C ASN A 81 9.45 9.09 -10.88
N LEU A 82 8.86 8.66 -9.75
CA LEU A 82 7.44 8.69 -9.47
C LEU A 82 7.13 9.51 -8.22
N ARG A 83 5.90 10.00 -8.16
CA ARG A 83 5.27 10.56 -6.98
C ARG A 83 3.90 9.94 -6.80
N ALA A 84 3.60 9.48 -5.59
CA ALA A 84 2.26 9.04 -5.23
C ALA A 84 1.33 10.25 -5.07
N LYS A 85 0.09 10.08 -5.54
CA LYS A 85 -1.02 11.00 -5.32
C LYS A 85 -2.13 10.21 -4.66
N THR A 86 -2.81 10.86 -3.73
CA THR A 86 -3.89 10.26 -2.96
C THR A 86 -5.15 11.10 -3.12
N LEU A 87 -6.28 10.42 -3.03
CA LEU A 87 -7.60 11.00 -2.92
C LEU A 87 -8.33 10.17 -1.88
N GLU A 88 -8.72 10.81 -0.77
CA GLU A 88 -9.39 10.15 0.34
C GLU A 88 -10.68 9.48 -0.14
N SER A 89 -11.49 10.17 -0.94
CA SER A 89 -12.75 9.63 -1.41
C SER A 89 -13.07 10.11 -2.82
N ASN A 90 -13.25 9.18 -3.74
CA ASN A 90 -13.76 9.46 -5.07
C ASN A 90 -15.29 9.62 -5.07
N MET A 91 -15.89 9.85 -6.24
CA MET A 91 -17.35 10.03 -6.36
C MET A 91 -18.20 8.83 -5.91
N TYR A 92 -17.59 7.67 -5.67
CA TYR A 92 -18.22 6.45 -5.19
C TYR A 92 -17.90 6.14 -3.73
N GLY A 93 -17.20 7.03 -3.01
CA GLY A 93 -16.84 6.82 -1.62
C GLY A 93 -15.55 6.01 -1.39
N HIS A 94 -14.79 5.70 -2.45
CA HIS A 94 -13.61 4.84 -2.36
C HIS A 94 -12.31 5.67 -2.40
N PRO A 95 -11.29 5.30 -1.61
CA PRO A 95 -9.98 5.92 -1.70
C PRO A 95 -9.32 5.58 -3.04
N ARG A 96 -8.42 6.45 -3.46
CA ARG A 96 -7.60 6.24 -4.66
C ARG A 96 -6.16 6.65 -4.41
N VAL A 97 -5.24 5.77 -4.76
CA VAL A 97 -3.80 6.05 -4.79
C VAL A 97 -3.30 5.81 -6.21
N TRP A 98 -2.56 6.76 -6.79
CA TRP A 98 -2.02 6.61 -8.14
C TRP A 98 -0.66 7.28 -8.29
N PHE A 99 0.15 6.75 -9.22
CA PHE A 99 1.49 7.26 -9.47
C PHE A 99 1.53 8.15 -10.71
N VAL A 100 2.16 9.31 -10.53
CA VAL A 100 2.51 10.24 -11.60
C VAL A 100 4.02 10.34 -11.73
N THR A 101 4.52 10.45 -12.96
CA THR A 101 5.94 10.68 -13.21
C THR A 101 6.34 12.09 -12.81
N THR A 102 7.48 12.25 -12.14
CA THR A 102 8.06 13.57 -11.80
C THR A 102 8.97 14.11 -12.90
N ARG A 103 9.46 13.23 -13.78
CA ARG A 103 10.32 13.53 -14.93
C ARG A 103 10.13 12.48 -16.04
N PRO A 104 10.67 12.69 -17.25
CA PRO A 104 10.72 11.63 -18.26
C PRO A 104 11.44 10.38 -17.74
N VAL A 105 10.89 9.21 -18.06
CA VAL A 105 11.40 7.88 -17.66
C VAL A 105 11.80 7.11 -18.92
N ARG A 106 13.01 6.52 -18.92
CA ARG A 106 13.49 5.73 -20.05
C ARG A 106 12.96 4.30 -19.98
N ARG A 107 12.87 3.64 -21.14
CA ARG A 107 12.53 2.21 -21.19
C ARG A 107 13.59 1.39 -20.44
N GLY A 108 13.14 0.53 -19.54
CA GLY A 108 14.02 -0.33 -18.73
C GLY A 108 14.58 0.35 -17.48
N GLU A 109 14.26 1.62 -17.26
CA GLU A 109 14.54 2.29 -15.98
C GLU A 109 13.60 1.75 -14.90
N GLU A 110 14.13 1.48 -13.71
CA GLU A 110 13.33 1.06 -12.55
C GLU A 110 12.42 2.21 -12.09
N LEU A 111 11.20 1.87 -11.67
CA LEU A 111 10.24 2.83 -11.14
C LEU A 111 10.38 2.91 -9.62
N LEU A 112 10.59 4.12 -9.11
CA LEU A 112 10.93 4.37 -7.71
C LEU A 112 10.14 5.57 -7.18
N PHE A 113 9.67 5.47 -5.94
CA PHE A 113 9.04 6.57 -5.22
C PHE A 113 9.41 6.56 -3.74
N ASP A 114 9.25 7.71 -3.11
CA ASP A 114 9.44 7.85 -1.67
C ASP A 114 8.21 7.34 -0.92
N TYR A 115 8.41 6.32 -0.08
CA TYR A 115 7.36 5.71 0.74
C TYR A 115 6.97 6.64 1.90
N GLY A 116 7.80 7.64 2.20
CA GLY A 116 7.63 8.58 3.29
C GLY A 116 8.26 8.12 4.60
N GLU A 117 8.32 9.05 5.55
CA GLU A 117 9.03 8.89 6.83
C GLU A 117 8.47 7.77 7.73
N SER A 118 7.22 7.35 7.49
CA SER A 118 6.54 6.31 8.27
C SER A 118 6.93 4.89 7.87
N PHE A 119 7.81 4.73 6.87
CA PHE A 119 8.28 3.44 6.38
C PHE A 119 9.75 3.23 6.78
N TRP A 120 10.04 2.29 7.69
CA TRP A 120 11.38 2.01 8.21
C TRP A 120 11.64 0.51 8.43
#